data_AF-A0A091N4P2-F1
#
_entry.id   AF-A0A091N4P2-F1
#
_cell.length_a   1.000
_cell.length_b   1.000
_cell.length_c   1.000
_cell.angle_alpha   90.00
_cell.angle_beta   90.00
_cell.angle_gamma   90.00
#
_symmetry.space_group_name_H-M   'P 1'
#
loop_
_entity.id
_entity.type
_entity.pdbx_description
1 polymer ?
#
loop_
_entity_poly.entity_id
_entity_poly.type
_entity_poly.pdbx_seq_one_letter_code
_entity_poly.pdbx_strand_id
1 'polypeptide(L)'
;QQSEEASPQEQQKAPPVAGGGFNKAPGPKYEEIDCLINDEHTVKGRREGNEVFLPFSWVEKYFEVYGKIAQYDGYDRFEFSHSYSKVYTQRAPYHPDGVFMSFEGYNVEVRDRVKCISGVEGVPLSTQWGPQGYFYPIQIAQYGLSHYSKNLTEKPPHVEVYETAEEKDKTGRAGNECFTAERGFQGFVIFFFSFFFAENTEGVSLQLGNARDFIISFDLKFITNGSISVVLETTEKNQLFTVHYVSNTQLIAFKDRDIYYGIGPRTTWSTLTRDLVTDLRKGVGLSNTKAVKQTKIMPKRVVRLVAKGRGFLDNVASFFAASNWLVRNQDERGGWPIMVTRKLGEGFKSLEPGWYSAMAQGQAISTLVRAYLLTKEQAFLSSALRATAPYKLPSEQRGVKAVFMNRHDWYEEYPTSP
;
A
#
# COMPACT_ATOMS: atom_id res chain seq x y z
N GLN A 1 21.01 -30.35 30.91
CA GLN A 1 19.55 -30.33 31.10
C GLN A 1 18.97 -29.67 29.86
N GLN A 2 18.58 -30.51 28.91
CA GLN A 2 17.88 -30.15 27.67
C GLN A 2 16.38 -30.22 27.94
N SER A 3 15.66 -29.20 27.50
CA SER A 3 14.19 -29.17 27.37
C SER A 3 13.85 -27.87 26.64
N GLU A 4 13.07 -27.79 25.59
CA GLU A 4 12.32 -28.76 24.79
C GLU A 4 11.99 -27.98 23.49
N GLU A 5 12.41 -28.51 22.34
CA GLU A 5 11.97 -28.00 21.04
C GLU A 5 10.50 -28.37 20.85
N ALA A 6 9.67 -27.36 20.57
CA ALA A 6 8.28 -27.55 20.19
C ALA A 6 8.20 -28.28 18.84
N SER A 7 7.76 -29.53 18.89
CA SER A 7 7.56 -30.44 17.76
C SER A 7 6.31 -30.05 16.93
N PRO A 8 6.22 -30.43 15.63
CA PRO A 8 5.30 -29.85 14.66
C PRO A 8 3.91 -30.50 14.65
N GLN A 9 2.94 -29.67 14.24
CA GLN A 9 1.63 -29.99 13.65
C GLN A 9 1.16 -31.45 13.81
N GLU A 10 0.26 -31.67 14.76
CA GLU A 10 -0.62 -32.84 14.75
C GLU A 10 -1.39 -32.90 13.43
N GLN A 11 -0.98 -33.81 12.54
CA GLN A 11 -1.85 -34.34 11.50
C GLN A 11 -3.01 -35.04 12.18
N GLN A 12 -4.15 -34.36 12.29
CA GLN A 12 -5.42 -34.97 12.66
C GLN A 12 -5.77 -36.02 11.59
N LYS A 13 -5.48 -37.28 11.89
CA LYS A 13 -5.95 -38.43 11.10
C LYS A 13 -7.47 -38.40 11.03
N ALA A 14 -8.00 -38.66 9.84
CA ALA A 14 -9.43 -38.86 9.62
C ALA A 14 -9.98 -39.95 10.56
N PRO A 15 -11.21 -39.81 11.10
CA PRO A 15 -11.83 -40.87 11.88
C PRO A 15 -12.00 -42.13 11.02
N PRO A 16 -11.96 -43.33 11.61
CA PRO A 16 -12.16 -44.55 10.84
C PRO A 16 -13.56 -44.57 10.23
N VAL A 17 -13.64 -44.78 8.92
CA VAL A 17 -14.89 -45.09 8.21
C VAL A 17 -15.40 -46.41 8.78
N ALA A 18 -16.50 -46.36 9.53
CA ALA A 18 -17.14 -47.54 10.09
C ALA A 18 -17.69 -48.41 8.95
N GLY A 19 -16.94 -49.45 8.57
CA GLY A 19 -17.43 -50.55 7.76
C GLY A 19 -18.35 -51.43 8.62
N GLY A 20 -19.66 -51.18 8.54
CA GLY A 20 -20.69 -52.02 9.16
C GLY A 20 -21.64 -52.55 8.09
N GLY A 21 -21.55 -53.84 7.77
CA GLY A 21 -22.52 -54.50 6.91
C GLY A 21 -23.83 -54.75 7.67
N PHE A 22 -24.96 -54.21 7.18
CA PHE A 22 -26.31 -54.64 7.58
C PHE A 22 -27.33 -54.38 6.45
N ASN A 23 -28.18 -55.39 6.25
CA ASN A 23 -29.48 -55.48 5.57
C ASN A 23 -30.06 -54.25 4.84
N LYS A 24 -30.38 -54.44 3.56
CA LYS A 24 -31.14 -53.51 2.69
C LYS A 24 -32.61 -53.40 3.11
N ALA A 25 -32.92 -52.50 4.05
CA ALA A 25 -34.16 -51.72 3.96
C ALA A 25 -33.91 -50.56 2.98
N PRO A 26 -34.89 -50.13 2.15
CA PRO A 26 -34.70 -48.96 1.32
C PRO A 26 -34.56 -47.75 2.24
N GLY A 27 -33.36 -47.19 2.32
CA GLY A 27 -33.10 -45.97 3.07
C GLY A 27 -34.02 -44.82 2.61
N PRO A 28 -34.19 -43.78 3.44
CA PRO A 28 -34.97 -42.60 3.06
C PRO A 28 -34.50 -42.07 1.70
N LYS A 29 -35.44 -41.80 0.80
CA LYS A 29 -35.11 -41.28 -0.54
C LYS A 29 -34.68 -39.83 -0.42
N TYR A 30 -33.58 -39.49 -1.11
CA TYR A 30 -33.15 -38.12 -1.31
C TYR A 30 -34.00 -37.48 -2.41
N GLU A 31 -34.89 -36.56 -2.04
CA GLU A 31 -35.85 -35.95 -2.96
C GLU A 31 -35.81 -34.42 -2.93
N GLU A 32 -36.27 -33.79 -4.00
CA GLU A 32 -36.44 -32.34 -4.06
C GLU A 32 -37.71 -31.94 -3.30
N ILE A 33 -37.62 -30.85 -2.52
CA ILE A 33 -38.75 -30.27 -1.81
C ILE A 33 -38.76 -28.76 -2.02
N ASP A 34 -39.97 -28.20 -2.14
CA ASP A 34 -40.18 -26.75 -2.16
C ASP A 34 -40.13 -26.19 -0.74
N CYS A 35 -39.24 -25.23 -0.50
CA CYS A 35 -39.10 -24.54 0.78
C CYS A 35 -39.62 -23.11 0.64
N LEU A 36 -40.78 -22.83 1.23
CA LEU A 36 -41.37 -21.50 1.28
C LEU A 36 -40.69 -20.67 2.38
N ILE A 37 -40.12 -19.52 2.00
CA ILE A 37 -39.40 -18.63 2.89
C ILE A 37 -40.28 -17.43 3.23
N ASN A 38 -40.65 -17.30 4.50
CA ASN A 38 -41.48 -16.22 5.06
C ASN A 38 -42.76 -15.90 4.26
N ASP A 39 -43.36 -16.91 3.62
CA ASP A 39 -44.54 -16.78 2.76
C ASP A 39 -44.36 -15.86 1.52
N GLU A 40 -43.12 -15.55 1.13
CA GLU A 40 -42.84 -14.60 0.04
C GLU A 40 -42.28 -15.27 -1.21
N HIS A 41 -41.32 -16.20 -1.05
CA HIS A 41 -40.64 -16.84 -2.17
C HIS A 41 -40.30 -18.29 -1.86
N THR A 42 -40.22 -19.12 -2.91
CA THR A 42 -39.93 -20.55 -2.80
C THR A 42 -38.53 -20.85 -3.33
N VAL A 43 -37.75 -21.62 -2.57
CA VAL A 43 -36.44 -22.14 -2.98
C VAL A 43 -36.45 -23.66 -3.06
N LYS A 44 -35.56 -24.22 -3.88
CA LYS A 44 -35.42 -25.68 -4.06
C LYS A 44 -34.48 -26.26 -3.00
N GLY A 45 -35.07 -26.97 -2.05
CA GLY A 45 -34.34 -27.73 -1.03
C GLY A 45 -34.18 -29.20 -1.41
N ARG A 46 -33.66 -29.97 -0.45
CA ARG A 46 -33.55 -31.42 -0.52
C ARG A 46 -34.04 -32.02 0.78
N ARG A 47 -34.67 -33.18 0.73
CA ARG A 47 -35.21 -33.88 1.90
C ARG A 47 -34.71 -35.31 1.91
N GLU A 48 -34.31 -35.78 3.09
CA GLU A 48 -33.97 -37.18 3.35
C GLU A 48 -34.68 -37.60 4.64
N GLY A 49 -35.82 -38.28 4.51
CA GLY A 49 -36.65 -38.66 5.66
C GLY A 49 -37.28 -37.45 6.33
N ASN A 50 -36.81 -37.09 7.53
CA ASN A 50 -37.28 -35.91 8.27
C ASN A 50 -36.34 -34.70 8.15
N GLU A 51 -35.12 -34.90 7.65
CA GLU A 51 -34.14 -33.82 7.53
C GLU A 51 -34.40 -33.02 6.24
N VAL A 52 -34.30 -31.70 6.34
CA VAL A 52 -34.43 -30.78 5.20
C VAL A 52 -33.14 -30.00 5.05
N PHE A 53 -32.54 -30.10 3.86
CA PHE A 53 -31.32 -29.41 3.49
C PHE A 53 -31.65 -28.22 2.59
N LEU A 54 -31.13 -27.06 2.95
CA LEU A 54 -31.31 -25.83 2.19
C LEU A 54 -30.06 -25.53 1.34
N PRO A 55 -30.23 -24.96 0.13
CA PRO A 55 -29.10 -24.66 -0.73
C PRO A 55 -28.27 -23.52 -0.14
N PHE A 56 -26.95 -23.72 -0.04
CA PHE A 56 -26.06 -22.71 0.54
C PHE A 56 -26.07 -21.38 -0.24
N SER A 57 -26.34 -21.41 -1.54
CA SER A 57 -26.49 -20.19 -2.37
C SER A 57 -27.62 -19.27 -1.90
N TRP A 58 -28.65 -19.82 -1.26
CA TRP A 58 -29.69 -19.04 -0.57
C TRP A 58 -29.23 -18.64 0.84
N VAL A 59 -28.69 -19.59 1.61
CA VAL A 59 -28.21 -19.35 2.99
C VAL A 59 -27.18 -18.20 3.04
N GLU A 60 -26.21 -18.20 2.12
CA GLU A 60 -25.17 -17.18 1.97
C GLU A 60 -25.76 -15.77 1.87
N LYS A 61 -26.76 -15.59 1.00
CA LYS A 61 -27.37 -14.28 0.74
C LYS A 61 -28.38 -13.89 1.82
N TYR A 62 -29.15 -14.85 2.31
CA TYR A 62 -30.23 -14.59 3.26
C TYR A 62 -29.67 -14.26 4.66
N PHE A 63 -28.61 -14.95 5.09
CA PHE A 63 -27.98 -14.73 6.40
C PHE A 63 -26.70 -13.90 6.35
N GLU A 64 -26.25 -13.48 5.15
CA GLU A 64 -25.00 -12.74 4.94
C GLU A 64 -23.76 -13.46 5.53
N VAL A 65 -23.68 -14.77 5.30
CA VAL A 65 -22.61 -15.67 5.77
C VAL A 65 -21.76 -16.17 4.61
N TYR A 66 -20.59 -16.75 4.87
CA TYR A 66 -19.61 -17.10 3.83
C TYR A 66 -19.35 -18.60 3.79
N GLY A 67 -19.10 -19.13 2.60
CA GLY A 67 -18.71 -20.52 2.46
C GLY A 67 -18.01 -20.83 1.15
N LYS A 68 -17.14 -21.85 1.17
CA LYS A 68 -16.44 -22.33 -0.03
C LYS A 68 -16.12 -23.81 0.09
N ILE A 69 -15.99 -24.47 -1.05
CA ILE A 69 -15.45 -25.84 -1.12
C ILE A 69 -13.93 -25.72 -1.22
N ALA A 70 -13.21 -26.27 -0.25
CA ALA A 70 -11.76 -26.37 -0.22
C ALA A 70 -11.34 -27.80 -0.58
N GLN A 71 -10.36 -27.91 -1.49
CA GLN A 71 -9.79 -29.18 -1.92
C GLN A 71 -8.63 -29.55 -0.99
N TYR A 72 -8.71 -30.74 -0.42
CA TYR A 72 -7.66 -31.36 0.40
C TYR A 72 -7.14 -32.61 -0.30
N ASP A 73 -6.01 -33.13 0.17
CA ASP A 73 -5.40 -34.31 -0.44
C ASP A 73 -6.32 -35.53 -0.25
N GLY A 74 -6.98 -35.93 -1.34
CA GLY A 74 -7.93 -37.04 -1.38
C GLY A 74 -9.38 -36.74 -0.98
N TYR A 75 -9.77 -35.50 -0.67
CA TYR A 75 -11.17 -35.16 -0.38
C TYR A 75 -11.48 -33.66 -0.51
N ASP A 76 -12.75 -33.35 -0.74
CA ASP A 76 -13.26 -31.98 -0.71
C ASP A 76 -14.01 -31.72 0.60
N ARG A 77 -13.90 -30.50 1.13
CA ARG A 77 -14.60 -30.08 2.34
C ARG A 77 -15.23 -28.71 2.17
N PHE A 78 -16.51 -28.59 2.53
CA PHE A 78 -17.16 -27.29 2.62
C PHE A 78 -16.77 -26.59 3.92
N GLU A 79 -16.23 -25.37 3.81
CA GLU A 79 -15.84 -24.51 4.92
C GLU A 79 -16.85 -23.38 5.07
N PHE A 80 -17.60 -23.40 6.16
CA PHE A 80 -18.51 -22.33 6.55
C PHE A 80 -17.81 -21.31 7.44
N SER A 81 -18.10 -20.02 7.25
CA SER A 81 -17.66 -18.95 8.14
C SER A 81 -18.78 -17.94 8.34
N HIS A 82 -19.07 -17.62 9.59
CA HIS A 82 -20.08 -16.61 9.93
C HIS A 82 -19.66 -15.20 9.52
N SER A 83 -18.35 -14.93 9.46
CA SER A 83 -17.81 -13.63 9.09
C SER A 83 -16.53 -13.76 8.25
N TYR A 84 -16.11 -12.65 7.66
CA TYR A 84 -14.78 -12.48 7.06
C TYR A 84 -13.93 -11.59 7.97
N SER A 85 -12.62 -11.52 7.69
CA SER A 85 -11.58 -10.92 8.52
C SER A 85 -11.21 -11.74 9.77
N LYS A 86 -10.07 -11.39 10.38
CA LYS A 86 -9.52 -12.04 11.57
C LYS A 86 -9.07 -10.96 12.55
N VAL A 87 -9.24 -11.23 13.85
CA VAL A 87 -8.71 -10.38 14.91
C VAL A 87 -7.18 -10.54 14.93
N TYR A 88 -6.47 -9.43 15.10
CA TYR A 88 -5.02 -9.43 15.20
C TYR A 88 -4.55 -10.02 16.53
N THR A 89 -3.61 -10.96 16.47
CA THR A 89 -3.01 -11.56 17.66
C THR A 89 -1.90 -10.65 18.18
N GLN A 90 -2.24 -9.81 19.16
CA GLN A 90 -1.29 -8.88 19.80
C GLN A 90 -0.19 -9.64 20.55
N ARG A 91 1.07 -9.32 20.24
CA ARG A 91 2.25 -9.99 20.83
C ARG A 91 2.73 -9.33 22.14
N ALA A 92 2.49 -8.03 22.31
CA ALA A 92 2.93 -7.26 23.47
C ALA A 92 2.01 -6.06 23.73
N PRO A 93 2.00 -5.47 24.95
CA PRO A 93 1.32 -4.22 25.22
C PRO A 93 1.72 -3.11 24.23
N TYR A 94 0.77 -2.26 23.85
CA TYR A 94 1.03 -1.18 22.89
C TYR A 94 2.00 -0.14 23.48
N HIS A 95 2.96 0.29 22.68
CA HIS A 95 3.85 1.41 23.00
C HIS A 95 4.11 2.27 21.74
N PRO A 96 4.41 3.59 21.88
CA PRO A 96 4.43 4.53 20.75
C PRO A 96 5.51 4.29 19.69
N ASP A 97 6.64 3.68 20.05
CA ASP A 97 7.74 3.26 19.17
C ASP A 97 7.60 1.81 18.66
N GLY A 98 6.50 1.14 19.01
CA GLY A 98 6.20 -0.21 18.54
C GLY A 98 5.39 -0.23 17.24
N VAL A 99 5.04 -1.45 16.82
CA VAL A 99 4.09 -1.68 15.72
C VAL A 99 2.78 -0.90 15.96
N PHE A 100 2.22 -0.34 14.90
CA PHE A 100 0.97 0.41 15.00
C PHE A 100 -0.23 -0.55 14.87
N MET A 101 -0.73 -1.03 16.00
CA MET A 101 -1.86 -1.97 16.08
C MET A 101 -1.59 -3.21 15.20
N SER A 102 -2.31 -3.39 14.09
CA SER A 102 -2.21 -4.52 13.18
C SER A 102 -1.62 -4.16 11.81
N PHE A 103 -1.02 -2.98 11.68
CA PHE A 103 -0.62 -2.42 10.39
C PHE A 103 0.58 -3.12 9.74
N GLU A 104 1.26 -4.03 10.44
CA GLU A 104 2.24 -4.93 9.83
C GLU A 104 1.63 -5.77 8.69
N GLY A 105 0.35 -6.16 8.81
CA GLY A 105 -0.37 -6.91 7.78
C GLY A 105 -1.04 -6.03 6.71
N TYR A 106 -0.91 -4.71 6.80
CA TYR A 106 -1.59 -3.79 5.91
C TYR A 106 -0.74 -3.50 4.67
N ASN A 107 -1.33 -3.71 3.50
CA ASN A 107 -0.79 -3.25 2.22
C ASN A 107 -1.66 -2.09 1.76
N VAL A 108 -1.19 -0.86 1.93
CA VAL A 108 -2.00 0.34 1.68
C VAL A 108 -2.05 0.65 0.19
N GLU A 109 -0.88 0.59 -0.45
CA GLU A 109 -0.59 0.85 -1.85
C GLU A 109 -1.35 -0.06 -2.82
N VAL A 110 -1.66 -1.31 -2.43
CA VAL A 110 -2.43 -2.23 -3.29
C VAL A 110 -3.91 -1.91 -3.37
N ARG A 111 -4.44 -1.09 -2.45
CA ARG A 111 -5.87 -0.72 -2.45
C ARG A 111 -6.21 0.00 -3.75
N ASP A 112 -7.37 -0.32 -4.31
CA ASP A 112 -7.88 0.21 -5.57
C ASP A 112 -8.08 1.74 -5.56
N ARG A 113 -8.39 2.30 -4.38
CA ARG A 113 -8.52 3.74 -4.12
C ARG A 113 -7.19 4.49 -4.01
N VAL A 114 -6.04 3.79 -4.05
CA VAL A 114 -4.73 4.43 -4.26
C VAL A 114 -4.51 4.51 -5.77
N LYS A 115 -4.53 5.70 -6.34
CA LYS A 115 -4.32 5.91 -7.78
C LYS A 115 -2.88 5.55 -8.16
N CYS A 116 -1.92 6.07 -7.41
CA CYS A 116 -0.50 5.75 -7.50
C CYS A 116 0.26 6.31 -6.29
N ILE A 117 1.56 6.02 -6.20
CA ILE A 117 2.49 6.73 -5.30
C ILE A 117 3.06 7.92 -6.08
N SER A 118 2.82 9.14 -5.61
CA SER A 118 3.30 10.35 -6.27
C SER A 118 4.81 10.30 -6.47
N GLY A 119 5.30 10.61 -7.67
CA GLY A 119 6.74 10.68 -7.96
C GLY A 119 7.42 11.87 -7.27
N VAL A 120 6.70 12.99 -7.12
CA VAL A 120 7.19 14.20 -6.46
C VAL A 120 7.22 14.00 -4.94
N GLU A 121 6.12 13.53 -4.36
CA GLU A 121 5.94 13.50 -2.90
C GLU A 121 6.33 12.18 -2.25
N GLY A 122 6.40 11.07 -3.01
CA GLY A 122 6.72 9.75 -2.47
C GLY A 122 5.63 9.15 -1.57
N VAL A 123 4.39 9.63 -1.68
CA VAL A 123 3.24 9.21 -0.86
C VAL A 123 2.02 8.90 -1.73
N PRO A 124 1.05 8.09 -1.25
CA PRO A 124 -0.13 7.73 -2.04
C PRO A 124 -1.03 8.92 -2.36
N LEU A 125 -1.58 8.91 -3.58
CA LEU A 125 -2.67 9.78 -4.01
C LEU A 125 -3.99 9.01 -4.04
N SER A 126 -5.02 9.53 -3.38
CA SER A 126 -6.32 8.86 -3.22
C SER A 126 -7.31 9.23 -4.31
N THR A 127 -8.18 8.31 -4.68
CA THR A 127 -9.37 8.56 -5.52
C THR A 127 -10.69 8.19 -4.84
N GLN A 128 -10.67 7.97 -3.52
CA GLN A 128 -11.78 7.37 -2.77
C GLN A 128 -13.12 8.11 -2.96
N TRP A 129 -13.10 9.44 -3.02
CA TRP A 129 -14.31 10.27 -3.17
C TRP A 129 -14.33 11.12 -4.43
N GLY A 130 -13.28 11.03 -5.27
CA GLY A 130 -13.17 11.84 -6.47
C GLY A 130 -12.13 11.27 -7.43
N PRO A 131 -12.44 11.11 -8.74
CA PRO A 131 -11.53 10.52 -9.72
C PRO A 131 -10.31 11.41 -10.04
N GLN A 132 -10.38 12.70 -9.73
CA GLN A 132 -9.31 13.68 -9.95
C GLN A 132 -8.02 13.34 -9.22
N GLY A 133 -8.10 12.59 -8.12
CA GLY A 133 -6.96 12.32 -7.27
C GLY A 133 -6.72 13.46 -6.27
N TYR A 134 -6.48 13.13 -5.01
CA TYR A 134 -6.11 14.11 -3.98
C TYR A 134 -5.25 13.44 -2.91
N PHE A 135 -4.40 14.22 -2.25
CA PHE A 135 -3.63 13.73 -1.12
C PHE A 135 -4.55 13.59 0.09
N TYR A 136 -4.70 12.36 0.58
CA TYR A 136 -5.58 12.07 1.71
C TYR A 136 -4.73 11.75 2.94
N PRO A 137 -4.71 12.62 3.98
CA PRO A 137 -3.79 12.49 5.10
C PRO A 137 -3.92 11.16 5.86
N ILE A 138 -5.14 10.60 5.97
CA ILE A 138 -5.34 9.26 6.56
C ILE A 138 -4.57 8.22 5.76
N GLN A 139 -4.74 8.18 4.44
CA GLN A 139 -4.09 7.17 3.61
C GLN A 139 -2.55 7.31 3.63
N ILE A 140 -2.06 8.54 3.66
CA ILE A 140 -0.61 8.84 3.75
C ILE A 140 -0.05 8.41 5.10
N ALA A 141 -0.76 8.71 6.20
CA ALA A 141 -0.36 8.27 7.53
C ALA A 141 -0.40 6.74 7.66
N GLN A 142 -1.45 6.08 7.14
CA GLN A 142 -1.54 4.61 7.12
C GLN A 142 -0.38 3.98 6.35
N TYR A 143 -0.02 4.56 5.20
CA TYR A 143 1.11 4.11 4.40
C TYR A 143 2.41 4.16 5.22
N GLY A 144 2.70 5.28 5.88
CA GLY A 144 3.86 5.40 6.76
C GLY A 144 3.83 4.41 7.93
N LEU A 145 2.69 4.28 8.62
CA LEU A 145 2.53 3.41 9.80
C LEU A 145 2.63 1.92 9.45
N SER A 146 2.11 1.49 8.28
CA SER A 146 2.24 0.10 7.83
C SER A 146 3.68 -0.23 7.48
N HIS A 147 4.35 0.63 6.71
CA HIS A 147 5.76 0.44 6.39
C HIS A 147 6.64 0.46 7.66
N TYR A 148 6.29 1.27 8.65
CA TYR A 148 7.02 1.34 9.92
C TYR A 148 6.87 0.03 10.70
N SER A 149 5.64 -0.48 10.76
CA SER A 149 5.34 -1.74 11.46
C SER A 149 6.03 -2.92 10.77
N LYS A 150 6.01 -2.97 9.43
CA LYS A 150 6.72 -4.00 8.65
C LYS A 150 8.23 -3.98 8.88
N ASN A 151 8.84 -2.79 8.96
CA ASN A 151 10.26 -2.65 9.27
C ASN A 151 10.65 -3.29 10.62
N LEU A 152 9.72 -3.38 11.57
CA LEU A 152 9.95 -4.02 12.87
C LEU A 152 9.68 -5.53 12.88
N THR A 153 8.94 -6.06 11.91
CA THR A 153 8.44 -7.44 11.93
C THR A 153 8.97 -8.32 10.80
N GLU A 154 9.27 -7.73 9.65
CA GLU A 154 9.84 -8.43 8.51
C GLU A 154 11.34 -8.67 8.71
N LYS A 155 11.88 -9.64 7.98
CA LYS A 155 13.32 -9.87 7.97
C LYS A 155 14.01 -8.67 7.30
N PRO A 156 15.24 -8.32 7.72
CA PRO A 156 16.02 -7.30 7.01
C PRO A 156 16.06 -7.60 5.51
N PRO A 157 15.84 -6.59 4.65
CA PRO A 157 15.81 -6.80 3.22
C PRO A 157 17.21 -7.18 2.70
N HIS A 158 17.24 -7.97 1.62
CA HIS A 158 18.45 -8.09 0.82
C HIS A 158 18.70 -6.75 0.11
N VAL A 159 19.93 -6.24 0.18
CA VAL A 159 20.32 -4.97 -0.45
C VAL A 159 21.47 -5.26 -1.40
N GLU A 160 21.20 -5.11 -2.70
CA GLU A 160 22.21 -5.23 -3.75
C GLU A 160 22.58 -3.83 -4.24
N VAL A 161 23.85 -3.47 -4.06
CA VAL A 161 24.40 -2.18 -4.50
C VAL A 161 25.09 -2.40 -5.84
N TYR A 162 24.57 -1.76 -6.88
CA TYR A 162 25.07 -1.92 -8.24
C TYR A 162 26.20 -0.97 -8.59
N GLU A 163 26.29 0.15 -7.89
CA GLU A 163 27.19 1.22 -8.26
C GLU A 163 27.42 2.17 -7.07
N THR A 164 28.69 2.48 -6.79
CA THR A 164 29.13 3.33 -5.65
C THR A 164 30.01 4.50 -6.09
N ALA A 165 30.31 4.59 -7.39
CA ALA A 165 31.23 5.57 -7.97
C ALA A 165 32.69 5.46 -7.47
N GLU A 166 33.02 4.43 -6.68
CA GLU A 166 34.40 4.16 -6.24
C GLU A 166 35.24 3.54 -7.38
N GLU A 167 36.56 3.77 -7.35
CA GLU A 167 37.48 3.38 -8.45
C GLU A 167 37.51 1.88 -8.78
N LYS A 168 36.99 1.01 -7.89
CA LYS A 168 37.00 -0.45 -8.02
C LYS A 168 35.87 -1.01 -8.91
N ASP A 169 34.81 -0.25 -9.20
CA ASP A 169 33.58 -0.76 -9.86
C ASP A 169 33.53 -0.52 -11.39
N LYS A 170 34.65 -0.69 -12.11
CA LYS A 170 34.71 -0.44 -13.57
C LYS A 170 34.09 -1.55 -14.45
N THR A 171 33.62 -2.65 -13.87
CA THR A 171 33.12 -3.82 -14.62
C THR A 171 31.63 -3.70 -14.94
N GLY A 172 31.29 -3.13 -16.10
CA GLY A 172 29.90 -3.11 -16.60
C GLY A 172 29.54 -1.99 -17.58
N ARG A 173 30.45 -1.04 -17.82
CA ARG A 173 30.21 0.13 -18.68
C ARG A 173 30.28 -0.26 -20.16
N ALA A 174 29.12 -0.37 -20.82
CA ALA A 174 29.04 -0.49 -22.28
C ALA A 174 28.65 0.87 -22.87
N GLY A 175 29.63 1.56 -23.47
CA GLY A 175 29.46 2.85 -24.13
C GLY A 175 30.74 3.69 -24.03
N ASN A 176 31.33 4.03 -25.18
CA ASN A 176 32.45 4.97 -25.23
C ASN A 176 31.97 6.35 -24.77
N GLU A 177 32.74 6.94 -23.85
CA GLU A 177 32.73 8.34 -23.39
C GLU A 177 31.74 8.72 -22.27
N CYS A 178 32.25 9.54 -21.33
CA CYS A 178 31.52 10.43 -20.42
C CYS A 178 31.13 9.93 -19.01
N PHE A 179 31.90 9.05 -18.37
CA PHE A 179 31.82 8.87 -16.92
C PHE A 179 32.97 9.60 -16.24
N THR A 180 32.68 10.71 -15.56
CA THR A 180 33.68 11.42 -14.74
C THR A 180 33.20 11.42 -13.31
N ALA A 181 33.95 10.77 -12.42
CA ALA A 181 33.77 10.95 -11.00
C ALA A 181 34.35 12.32 -10.64
N GLU A 182 33.51 13.24 -10.18
CA GLU A 182 33.94 14.57 -9.73
C GLU A 182 33.98 14.63 -8.20
N ARG A 183 34.91 15.44 -7.65
CA ARG A 183 35.17 15.57 -6.21
C ARG A 183 34.47 16.81 -5.66
N GLY A 184 33.53 16.65 -4.73
CA GLY A 184 32.87 17.75 -4.01
C GLY A 184 33.76 18.43 -2.93
N PHE A 185 33.49 19.70 -2.62
CA PHE A 185 34.32 20.59 -1.79
C PHE A 185 34.03 20.48 -0.28
N GLN A 186 35.11 20.62 0.54
CA GLN A 186 35.23 20.53 2.01
C GLN A 186 35.06 19.13 2.66
N GLY A 187 36.15 18.35 2.62
CA GLY A 187 36.47 17.34 3.65
C GLY A 187 35.90 15.94 3.46
N PHE A 188 34.84 15.76 2.67
CA PHE A 188 34.24 14.45 2.37
C PHE A 188 34.29 14.16 0.87
N VAL A 189 34.91 13.04 0.49
CA VAL A 189 34.95 12.59 -0.90
C VAL A 189 33.63 11.89 -1.20
N ILE A 190 32.75 12.56 -1.96
CA ILE A 190 31.54 11.95 -2.53
C ILE A 190 31.83 11.70 -3.99
N PHE A 191 31.75 10.44 -4.41
CA PHE A 191 31.87 10.05 -5.81
C PHE A 191 30.46 10.00 -6.42
N PHE A 192 30.26 10.53 -7.62
CA PHE A 192 28.93 10.54 -8.25
C PHE A 192 28.98 10.38 -9.76
N PHE A 193 27.90 9.86 -10.34
CA PHE A 193 27.76 9.59 -11.78
C PHE A 193 27.26 10.80 -12.53
N SER A 194 28.14 11.48 -13.27
CA SER A 194 27.71 12.46 -14.28
C SER A 194 27.23 11.75 -15.55
N PHE A 195 26.10 12.19 -16.10
CA PHE A 195 25.63 11.81 -17.44
C PHE A 195 25.32 13.06 -18.27
N PHE A 196 25.56 13.01 -19.59
CA PHE A 196 25.27 14.12 -20.52
C PHE A 196 24.75 13.60 -21.86
N PHE A 197 23.42 13.60 -22.06
CA PHE A 197 22.81 13.10 -23.29
C PHE A 197 21.57 13.92 -23.67
N ALA A 198 21.44 14.22 -24.97
CA ALA A 198 20.23 14.82 -25.53
C ALA A 198 19.05 13.85 -25.41
N GLU A 199 17.84 14.38 -25.19
CA GLU A 199 16.62 13.56 -24.94
C GLU A 199 16.30 12.58 -26.08
N ASN A 200 16.71 12.89 -27.31
CA ASN A 200 16.51 12.09 -28.53
C ASN A 200 17.50 10.93 -28.70
N THR A 201 18.41 10.69 -27.76
CA THR A 201 19.35 9.55 -27.80
C THR A 201 18.85 8.37 -26.97
N GLU A 202 19.50 7.21 -27.10
CA GLU A 202 19.17 6.01 -26.31
C GLU A 202 19.44 6.19 -24.79
N GLY A 203 20.29 7.16 -24.42
CA GLY A 203 20.70 7.42 -23.03
C GLY A 203 21.81 6.49 -22.54
N VAL A 204 22.25 6.68 -21.29
CA VAL A 204 23.23 5.80 -20.63
C VAL A 204 22.50 4.66 -19.95
N SER A 205 22.91 3.42 -20.16
CA SER A 205 22.31 2.26 -19.50
C SER A 205 23.23 1.57 -18.51
N LEU A 206 22.72 1.27 -17.31
CA LEU A 206 23.34 0.40 -16.31
C LEU A 206 22.56 -0.94 -16.26
N GLN A 207 23.25 -2.05 -16.48
CA GLN A 207 22.64 -3.39 -16.37
C GLN A 207 22.50 -3.77 -14.90
N LEU A 208 21.32 -4.28 -14.52
CA LEU A 208 21.01 -4.66 -13.13
C LEU A 208 20.81 -6.17 -13.03
N GLY A 209 19.87 -6.72 -13.80
CA GLY A 209 19.61 -8.16 -13.84
C GLY A 209 18.95 -8.77 -12.59
N ASN A 210 18.44 -7.95 -11.65
CA ASN A 210 17.81 -8.43 -10.42
C ASN A 210 16.48 -9.15 -10.69
N ALA A 211 16.30 -10.37 -10.19
CA ALA A 211 15.06 -11.14 -10.35
C ALA A 211 14.31 -11.41 -9.02
N ARG A 212 14.78 -10.83 -7.91
CA ARG A 212 14.27 -11.10 -6.55
C ARG A 212 13.70 -9.86 -5.89
N ASP A 213 14.41 -8.74 -6.00
CA ASP A 213 14.11 -7.50 -5.31
C ASP A 213 13.63 -6.43 -6.31
N PHE A 214 12.55 -5.73 -5.95
CA PHE A 214 11.87 -4.78 -6.85
C PHE A 214 11.69 -3.39 -6.24
N ILE A 215 12.40 -3.10 -5.15
CA ILE A 215 12.51 -1.74 -4.61
C ILE A 215 13.80 -1.14 -5.16
N ILE A 216 13.69 -0.07 -5.94
CA ILE A 216 14.85 0.66 -6.46
C ILE A 216 15.04 1.97 -5.71
N SER A 217 16.28 2.30 -5.39
CA SER A 217 16.64 3.54 -4.69
C SER A 217 17.90 4.14 -5.30
N PHE A 218 17.93 5.46 -5.43
CA PHE A 218 19.12 6.22 -5.84
C PHE A 218 18.97 7.69 -5.44
N ASP A 219 20.07 8.33 -5.09
CA ASP A 219 20.19 9.77 -4.98
C ASP A 219 20.32 10.39 -6.36
N LEU A 220 19.58 11.46 -6.59
CA LEU A 220 19.48 12.09 -7.89
C LEU A 220 19.56 13.60 -7.76
N LYS A 221 20.32 14.20 -8.68
CA LYS A 221 20.34 15.65 -8.92
C LYS A 221 20.42 15.94 -10.42
N PHE A 222 19.37 16.50 -11.01
CA PHE A 222 19.38 16.98 -12.39
C PHE A 222 19.99 18.39 -12.50
N ILE A 223 20.73 18.61 -13.59
CA ILE A 223 21.17 19.95 -14.05
C ILE A 223 20.22 20.45 -15.14
N THR A 224 19.78 19.56 -16.04
CA THR A 224 18.79 19.85 -17.09
C THR A 224 17.59 18.93 -16.94
N ASN A 225 16.53 19.19 -17.70
CA ASN A 225 15.47 18.21 -17.84
C ASN A 225 16.03 16.86 -18.33
N GLY A 226 15.40 15.80 -17.86
CA GLY A 226 15.87 14.45 -18.05
C GLY A 226 14.91 13.40 -17.50
N SER A 227 15.35 12.16 -17.56
CA SER A 227 14.59 11.04 -17.01
C SER A 227 15.51 9.91 -16.56
N ILE A 228 15.07 9.19 -15.54
CA ILE A 228 15.61 7.90 -15.16
C ILE A 228 14.55 6.86 -15.49
N SER A 229 14.88 5.87 -16.31
CA SER A 229 13.93 4.85 -16.77
C SER A 229 14.39 3.47 -16.31
N VAL A 230 13.46 2.63 -15.87
CA VAL A 230 13.74 1.27 -15.44
C VAL A 230 13.01 0.30 -16.35
N VAL A 231 13.75 -0.61 -16.98
CA VAL A 231 13.20 -1.64 -17.88
C VAL A 231 12.91 -2.90 -17.09
N LEU A 232 11.67 -3.37 -17.15
CA LEU A 232 11.15 -4.52 -16.41
C LEU A 232 10.70 -5.61 -17.38
N GLU A 233 11.16 -6.83 -17.14
CA GLU A 233 10.57 -8.03 -17.73
C GLU A 233 9.38 -8.48 -16.88
N THR A 234 8.24 -8.80 -17.50
CA THR A 234 6.98 -9.05 -16.76
C THR A 234 6.40 -10.45 -16.99
N THR A 235 5.42 -10.83 -16.16
CA THR A 235 4.63 -12.07 -16.34
C THR A 235 3.71 -12.05 -17.56
N GLU A 236 3.48 -10.89 -18.17
CA GLU A 236 2.63 -10.75 -19.35
C GLU A 236 3.41 -11.18 -20.61
N LYS A 237 3.38 -12.47 -20.92
CA LYS A 237 4.03 -13.06 -22.12
C LYS A 237 5.53 -12.69 -22.26
N ASN A 238 6.23 -12.50 -21.14
CA ASN A 238 7.64 -12.04 -21.08
C ASN A 238 7.88 -10.72 -21.82
N GLN A 239 6.87 -9.84 -21.89
CA GLN A 239 7.01 -8.53 -22.52
C GLN A 239 7.75 -7.57 -21.58
N LEU A 240 8.55 -6.70 -22.21
CA LEU A 240 9.25 -5.61 -21.52
C LEU A 240 8.31 -4.42 -21.33
N PHE A 241 8.28 -3.89 -20.12
CA PHE A 241 7.66 -2.62 -19.76
C PHE A 241 8.74 -1.65 -19.30
N THR A 242 8.57 -0.37 -19.56
CA THR A 242 9.49 0.67 -19.10
C THR A 242 8.75 1.60 -18.16
N VAL A 243 9.33 1.85 -16.99
CA VAL A 243 8.84 2.88 -16.05
C VAL A 243 9.79 4.07 -16.11
N HIS A 244 9.30 5.21 -16.58
CA HIS A 244 10.03 6.46 -16.75
C HIS A 244 9.75 7.41 -15.59
N TYR A 245 10.80 7.80 -14.88
CA TYR A 245 10.77 8.84 -13.86
C TYR A 245 11.31 10.14 -14.48
N VAL A 246 10.39 11.02 -14.88
CA VAL A 246 10.67 12.21 -15.70
C VAL A 246 10.73 13.46 -14.83
N SER A 247 11.62 14.40 -15.14
CA SER A 247 11.83 15.64 -14.39
C SER A 247 10.72 16.70 -14.58
N ASN A 248 9.46 16.29 -14.51
CA ASN A 248 8.28 17.15 -14.63
C ASN A 248 7.27 16.85 -13.49
N THR A 249 6.14 17.54 -13.48
CA THR A 249 5.10 17.40 -12.44
C THR A 249 3.90 16.53 -12.87
N GLN A 250 4.03 15.79 -13.97
CA GLN A 250 2.98 14.88 -14.42
C GLN A 250 2.77 13.78 -13.37
N LEU A 251 1.53 13.51 -12.98
CA LEU A 251 1.28 12.50 -11.94
C LEU A 251 1.63 11.08 -12.40
N ILE A 252 0.94 10.64 -13.45
CA ILE A 252 1.11 9.32 -14.05
C ILE A 252 0.57 9.34 -15.48
N ALA A 253 1.23 8.64 -16.41
CA ALA A 253 0.64 8.27 -17.69
C ALA A 253 1.02 6.85 -18.06
N PHE A 254 0.21 6.25 -18.92
CA PHE A 254 0.45 4.92 -19.46
C PHE A 254 0.10 4.94 -20.95
N LYS A 255 1.07 4.54 -21.77
CA LYS A 255 0.90 4.39 -23.22
C LYS A 255 1.64 3.13 -23.66
N ASP A 256 0.91 2.22 -24.27
CA ASP A 256 1.44 0.93 -24.75
C ASP A 256 2.12 0.11 -23.64
N ARG A 257 3.45 0.20 -23.51
CA ARG A 257 4.23 -0.48 -22.46
C ARG A 257 5.10 0.48 -21.65
N ASP A 258 4.91 1.77 -21.84
CA ASP A 258 5.65 2.82 -21.18
C ASP A 258 4.75 3.50 -20.14
N ILE A 259 5.24 3.53 -18.91
CA ILE A 259 4.58 4.13 -17.76
C ILE A 259 5.43 5.33 -17.36
N TYR A 260 4.81 6.50 -17.21
CA TYR A 260 5.51 7.74 -16.90
C TYR A 260 5.07 8.25 -15.53
N TYR A 261 6.02 8.58 -14.67
CA TYR A 261 5.83 9.26 -13.40
C TYR A 261 6.67 10.54 -13.40
N GLY A 262 6.04 11.69 -13.18
CA GLY A 262 6.75 12.93 -12.92
C GLY A 262 7.31 12.93 -11.50
N ILE A 263 8.61 13.13 -11.37
CA ILE A 263 9.32 13.17 -10.08
C ILE A 263 9.72 14.59 -9.67
N GLY A 264 9.26 15.60 -10.41
CA GLY A 264 9.63 17.01 -10.23
C GLY A 264 11.03 17.33 -10.78
N PRO A 265 11.48 18.58 -10.64
CA PRO A 265 12.74 19.03 -11.25
C PRO A 265 13.99 18.33 -10.71
N ARG A 266 14.00 17.96 -9.42
CA ARG A 266 15.13 17.31 -8.72
C ARG A 266 16.47 18.02 -8.94
N THR A 267 16.47 19.36 -8.89
CA THR A 267 17.68 20.19 -9.13
C THR A 267 18.64 20.26 -7.94
N THR A 268 18.21 19.76 -6.79
CA THR A 268 19.02 19.53 -5.59
C THR A 268 19.10 18.03 -5.32
N TRP A 269 20.14 17.61 -4.59
CA TRP A 269 20.30 16.23 -4.17
C TRP A 269 19.08 15.76 -3.38
N SER A 270 18.51 14.64 -3.82
CA SER A 270 17.42 13.99 -3.12
C SER A 270 17.39 12.50 -3.46
N THR A 271 17.01 11.69 -2.48
CA THR A 271 16.79 10.26 -2.69
C THR A 271 15.44 10.00 -3.33
N LEU A 272 15.43 9.21 -4.40
CA LEU A 272 14.23 8.63 -4.96
C LEU A 272 14.19 7.14 -4.63
N THR A 273 13.14 6.68 -3.93
CA THR A 273 12.90 5.25 -3.67
C THR A 273 11.55 4.86 -4.22
N ARG A 274 11.50 3.82 -5.06
CA ARG A 274 10.31 3.38 -5.80
C ARG A 274 10.10 1.88 -5.67
N ASP A 275 8.85 1.50 -5.42
CA ASP A 275 8.40 0.11 -5.53
C ASP A 275 7.94 -0.15 -6.98
N LEU A 276 8.76 -0.90 -7.71
CA LEU A 276 8.53 -1.21 -9.12
C LEU A 276 7.30 -2.12 -9.32
N VAL A 277 6.92 -2.94 -8.33
CA VAL A 277 5.70 -3.75 -8.39
C VAL A 277 4.49 -2.82 -8.36
N THR A 278 4.45 -1.91 -7.39
CA THR A 278 3.36 -0.93 -7.27
C THR A 278 3.31 -0.01 -8.48
N ASP A 279 4.45 0.56 -8.88
CA ASP A 279 4.51 1.50 -10.01
C ASP A 279 4.01 0.87 -11.32
N LEU A 280 4.43 -0.38 -11.60
CA LEU A 280 3.96 -1.16 -12.76
C LEU A 280 2.46 -1.40 -12.70
N ARG A 281 1.94 -1.93 -11.58
CA ARG A 281 0.52 -2.30 -11.46
C ARG A 281 -0.40 -1.08 -11.52
N LYS A 282 0.02 0.04 -10.94
CA LYS A 282 -0.74 1.31 -11.00
C LYS A 282 -0.70 1.96 -12.38
N GLY A 283 0.42 1.84 -13.10
CA GLY A 283 0.52 2.27 -14.50
C GLY A 283 -0.38 1.46 -15.43
N VAL A 284 -0.26 0.13 -15.41
CA VAL A 284 -1.10 -0.77 -16.23
C VAL A 284 -2.59 -0.67 -15.84
N GLY A 285 -2.87 -0.52 -14.55
CA GLY A 285 -4.22 -0.39 -14.01
C GLY A 285 -4.82 1.02 -14.14
N LEU A 286 -4.15 1.97 -14.80
CA LEU A 286 -4.55 3.37 -14.85
C LEU A 286 -6.00 3.52 -15.35
N SER A 287 -6.77 4.33 -14.63
CA SER A 287 -8.19 4.54 -14.85
C SER A 287 -8.59 5.99 -14.55
N ASN A 288 -9.60 6.47 -15.28
CA ASN A 288 -10.26 7.75 -15.04
C ASN A 288 -11.42 7.63 -14.02
N THR A 289 -11.66 6.43 -13.48
CA THR A 289 -12.67 6.19 -12.44
C THR A 289 -12.05 6.33 -11.04
N LYS A 290 -12.86 6.14 -9.99
CA LYS A 290 -12.40 6.17 -8.59
C LYS A 290 -11.57 4.95 -8.18
N ALA A 291 -11.50 3.91 -9.02
CA ALA A 291 -10.82 2.66 -8.74
C ALA A 291 -9.82 2.32 -9.84
N VAL A 292 -8.61 1.93 -9.43
CA VAL A 292 -7.59 1.37 -10.33
C VAL A 292 -8.04 -0.01 -10.83
N LYS A 293 -7.85 -0.29 -12.12
CA LYS A 293 -8.19 -1.59 -12.71
C LYS A 293 -7.32 -2.69 -12.12
N GLN A 294 -7.95 -3.79 -11.72
CA GLN A 294 -7.21 -4.94 -11.19
C GLN A 294 -6.37 -5.58 -12.29
N THR A 295 -5.13 -5.90 -11.95
CA THR A 295 -4.19 -6.61 -12.82
C THR A 295 -3.39 -7.64 -12.03
N LYS A 296 -3.07 -8.76 -12.70
CA LYS A 296 -2.22 -9.84 -12.20
C LYS A 296 -0.77 -9.72 -12.71
N ILE A 297 -0.45 -8.66 -13.46
CA ILE A 297 0.92 -8.44 -13.95
C ILE A 297 1.88 -8.27 -12.78
N MET A 298 3.03 -8.94 -12.86
CA MET A 298 4.13 -8.84 -11.90
C MET A 298 5.45 -8.67 -12.65
N PRO A 299 6.40 -7.89 -12.11
CA PRO A 299 7.75 -7.89 -12.62
C PRO A 299 8.43 -9.22 -12.27
N LYS A 300 9.20 -9.76 -13.21
CA LYS A 300 10.04 -10.95 -13.07
C LYS A 300 11.51 -10.58 -12.88
N ARG A 301 11.96 -9.53 -13.58
CA ARG A 301 13.35 -9.10 -13.58
C ARG A 301 13.48 -7.61 -13.87
N VAL A 302 14.29 -6.93 -13.08
CA VAL A 302 14.77 -5.57 -13.33
C VAL A 302 15.96 -5.68 -14.28
N VAL A 303 15.77 -5.35 -15.54
CA VAL A 303 16.76 -5.59 -16.59
C VAL A 303 17.88 -4.56 -16.51
N ARG A 304 17.52 -3.28 -16.64
CA ARG A 304 18.47 -2.16 -16.69
C ARG A 304 17.83 -0.85 -16.26
N LEU A 305 18.66 0.06 -15.81
CA LEU A 305 18.34 1.48 -15.61
C LEU A 305 18.90 2.28 -16.78
N VAL A 306 18.17 3.28 -17.26
CA VAL A 306 18.54 4.17 -18.36
C VAL A 306 18.41 5.62 -17.94
N ALA A 307 19.49 6.39 -17.98
CA ALA A 307 19.52 7.81 -17.65
C ALA A 307 19.59 8.68 -18.92
N LYS A 308 18.78 9.74 -18.95
CA LYS A 308 18.75 10.75 -20.02
C LYS A 308 18.77 12.16 -19.43
N GLY A 309 19.33 13.12 -20.17
CA GLY A 309 19.51 14.50 -19.74
C GLY A 309 20.91 14.76 -19.19
N ARG A 310 21.03 15.70 -18.25
CA ARG A 310 22.27 15.99 -17.53
C ARG A 310 22.03 16.00 -16.03
N GLY A 311 22.83 15.28 -15.26
CA GLY A 311 22.69 15.20 -13.81
C GLY A 311 23.67 14.26 -13.14
N PHE A 312 23.41 13.98 -11.87
CA PHE A 312 24.21 13.15 -10.98
C PHE A 312 23.37 12.05 -10.33
N LEU A 313 23.96 10.86 -10.15
CA LEU A 313 23.39 9.73 -9.41
C LEU A 313 24.37 9.22 -8.33
N ASP A 314 23.85 8.82 -7.16
CA ASP A 314 24.61 8.24 -6.02
C ASP A 314 23.72 7.36 -5.08
N ASN A 315 24.25 6.83 -3.97
CA ASN A 315 23.64 5.93 -2.97
C ASN A 315 23.31 6.64 -1.62
N VAL A 316 22.37 6.27 -0.72
CA VAL A 316 21.17 5.38 -0.64
C VAL A 316 20.24 5.90 0.50
N ALA A 317 18.93 5.81 0.22
CA ALA A 317 17.69 5.64 1.05
C ALA A 317 17.32 6.53 2.26
N SER A 318 16.05 6.97 2.26
CA SER A 318 15.32 7.46 3.44
C SER A 318 13.84 7.04 3.44
N PHE A 319 13.38 6.62 4.62
CA PHE A 319 12.05 6.07 4.90
C PHE A 319 10.98 7.14 5.20
N PHE A 320 11.38 8.41 5.34
CA PHE A 320 10.57 9.45 5.98
C PHE A 320 9.57 10.15 5.04
N ALA A 321 9.25 9.63 3.85
CA ALA A 321 8.40 10.32 2.87
C ALA A 321 7.04 10.74 3.45
N ALA A 322 6.34 9.84 4.13
CA ALA A 322 5.05 10.14 4.77
C ALA A 322 5.19 11.18 5.89
N SER A 323 6.18 11.02 6.79
CA SER A 323 6.42 11.94 7.90
C SER A 323 6.79 13.35 7.42
N ASN A 324 7.65 13.44 6.41
CA ASN A 324 8.06 14.70 5.80
C ASN A 324 6.88 15.38 5.07
N TRP A 325 6.05 14.60 4.36
CA TRP A 325 4.84 15.14 3.75
C TRP A 325 3.90 15.72 4.80
N LEU A 326 3.68 15.02 5.92
CA LEU A 326 2.83 15.50 7.02
C LEU A 326 3.34 16.83 7.60
N VAL A 327 4.64 16.95 7.85
CA VAL A 327 5.22 18.22 8.34
C VAL A 327 5.01 19.36 7.35
N ARG A 328 5.28 19.13 6.06
CA ARG A 328 5.17 20.16 5.01
C ARG A 328 3.74 20.61 4.72
N ASN A 329 2.76 19.72 4.86
CA ASN A 329 1.37 19.95 4.46
C ASN A 329 0.43 20.21 5.66
N GLN A 330 0.97 20.36 6.87
CA GLN A 330 0.19 20.79 8.02
C GLN A 330 -0.07 22.30 7.94
N ASP A 331 -1.33 22.71 8.01
CA ASP A 331 -1.69 24.12 7.97
C ASP A 331 -1.41 24.87 9.28
N GLU A 332 -1.64 26.19 9.26
CA GLU A 332 -1.44 27.07 10.42
C GLU A 332 -2.27 26.68 11.66
N ARG A 333 -3.42 26.02 11.46
CA ARG A 333 -4.31 25.54 12.54
C ARG A 333 -3.89 24.17 13.08
N GLY A 334 -2.81 23.61 12.56
CA GLY A 334 -2.31 22.28 12.92
C GLY A 334 -3.06 21.14 12.25
N GLY A 335 -3.98 21.43 11.33
CA GLY A 335 -4.77 20.43 10.63
C GLY A 335 -4.15 19.98 9.32
N TRP A 336 -4.63 18.85 8.80
CA TRP A 336 -4.45 18.45 7.41
C TRP A 336 -5.79 18.55 6.67
N PRO A 337 -6.05 19.65 5.95
CA PRO A 337 -7.36 19.89 5.33
C PRO A 337 -7.65 18.87 4.23
N ILE A 338 -8.84 18.28 4.25
CA ILE A 338 -9.28 17.32 3.23
C ILE A 338 -9.95 18.09 2.09
N MET A 339 -9.27 18.16 0.96
CA MET A 339 -9.61 19.04 -0.17
C MET A 339 -10.63 18.42 -1.15
N VAL A 340 -11.62 17.69 -0.61
CA VAL A 340 -12.71 17.12 -1.39
C VAL A 340 -14.00 17.16 -0.58
N THR A 341 -15.12 17.41 -1.26
CA THR A 341 -16.44 17.38 -0.63
C THR A 341 -16.79 15.97 -0.18
N ARG A 342 -17.35 15.82 1.02
CA ARG A 342 -17.85 14.54 1.56
C ARG A 342 -19.30 14.66 1.99
N LYS A 343 -20.17 13.90 1.33
CA LYS A 343 -21.57 13.68 1.75
C LYS A 343 -21.68 12.33 2.47
N LEU A 344 -21.97 12.33 3.76
CA LEU A 344 -21.94 11.11 4.60
C LEU A 344 -23.17 10.22 4.38
N GLY A 345 -24.35 10.82 4.25
CA GLY A 345 -25.63 10.14 4.06
C GLY A 345 -26.77 11.15 4.00
N GLU A 346 -28.01 10.68 3.94
CA GLU A 346 -29.18 11.54 4.15
C GLU A 346 -29.22 12.03 5.60
N GLY A 347 -29.73 13.25 5.82
CA GLY A 347 -29.74 13.91 7.14
C GLY A 347 -28.49 14.73 7.45
N PHE A 348 -27.32 14.39 6.90
CA PHE A 348 -26.08 15.13 7.18
C PHE A 348 -25.79 16.22 6.14
N LYS A 349 -25.38 17.40 6.61
CA LYS A 349 -24.85 18.44 5.73
C LYS A 349 -23.57 17.97 5.03
N SER A 350 -23.42 18.32 3.75
CA SER A 350 -22.17 18.09 3.01
C SER A 350 -20.99 18.81 3.68
N LEU A 351 -19.89 18.09 3.84
CA LEU A 351 -18.62 18.66 4.28
C LEU A 351 -17.90 19.27 3.07
N GLU A 352 -17.79 20.59 3.05
CA GLU A 352 -17.07 21.31 2.00
C GLU A 352 -15.55 21.18 2.14
N PRO A 353 -14.78 21.23 1.04
CA PRO A 353 -13.33 21.08 1.05
C PRO A 353 -12.64 21.95 2.12
N GLY A 354 -11.68 21.35 2.83
CA GLY A 354 -10.99 22.00 3.95
C GLY A 354 -11.43 21.52 5.33
N TRP A 355 -12.36 20.56 5.42
CA TRP A 355 -12.72 19.89 6.66
C TRP A 355 -11.54 19.05 7.22
N TYR A 356 -11.47 18.90 8.54
CA TYR A 356 -10.49 18.05 9.23
C TYR A 356 -11.13 16.74 9.69
N SER A 357 -10.31 15.73 10.00
CA SER A 357 -10.77 14.47 10.56
C SER A 357 -9.97 14.12 11.80
N ALA A 358 -10.62 13.76 12.91
CA ALA A 358 -9.93 13.29 14.12
C ALA A 358 -9.07 12.05 13.84
N MET A 359 -9.50 11.19 12.90
CA MET A 359 -8.72 10.03 12.46
C MET A 359 -7.46 10.46 11.68
N ALA A 360 -7.56 11.47 10.82
CA ALA A 360 -6.40 12.05 10.13
C ALA A 360 -5.40 12.64 11.12
N GLN A 361 -5.90 13.45 12.06
CA GLN A 361 -5.05 14.07 13.08
C GLN A 361 -4.35 13.02 13.95
N GLY A 362 -5.09 12.02 14.46
CA GLY A 362 -4.55 11.00 15.36
C GLY A 362 -3.54 10.06 14.69
N GLN A 363 -3.80 9.67 13.44
CA GLN A 363 -2.85 8.85 12.68
C GLN A 363 -1.61 9.64 12.29
N ALA A 364 -1.74 10.89 11.90
CA ALA A 364 -0.61 11.75 11.61
C ALA A 364 0.26 11.99 12.86
N ILE A 365 -0.34 12.25 14.03
CA ILE A 365 0.37 12.33 15.31
C ILE A 365 1.15 11.03 15.57
N SER A 366 0.53 9.87 15.35
CA SER A 366 1.17 8.56 15.57
C SER A 366 2.38 8.34 14.65
N THR A 367 2.31 8.82 13.40
CA THR A 367 3.42 8.79 12.44
C THR A 367 4.54 9.74 12.85
N LEU A 368 4.20 10.98 13.20
CA LEU A 368 5.15 12.02 13.57
C LEU A 368 5.88 11.70 14.89
N VAL A 369 5.19 11.14 15.88
CA VAL A 369 5.80 10.68 17.13
C VAL A 369 6.83 9.58 16.86
N ARG A 370 6.51 8.61 15.99
CA ARG A 370 7.48 7.57 15.58
C ARG A 370 8.69 8.15 14.87
N ALA A 371 8.48 9.11 13.96
CA ALA A 371 9.57 9.81 13.28
C ALA A 371 10.47 10.55 14.29
N TYR A 372 9.87 11.30 15.22
CA TYR A 372 10.59 11.97 16.30
C TYR A 372 11.37 10.99 17.18
N LEU A 373 10.78 9.86 17.57
CA LEU A 373 11.45 8.89 18.43
C LEU A 373 12.66 8.25 17.73
N LEU A 374 12.63 8.08 16.40
CA LEU A 374 13.75 7.60 15.61
C LEU A 374 14.85 8.64 15.38
N THR A 375 14.49 9.86 14.97
CA THR A 375 15.47 10.86 14.50
C THR A 375 15.87 11.89 15.56
N LYS A 376 15.03 12.05 16.59
CA LYS A 376 15.09 13.15 17.58
C LYS A 376 14.93 14.55 16.99
N GLU A 377 14.48 14.67 15.74
CA GLU A 377 14.25 15.96 15.08
C GLU A 377 12.98 16.63 15.62
N GLN A 378 13.15 17.83 16.19
CA GLN A 378 12.08 18.57 16.86
C GLN A 378 10.95 19.03 15.93
N ALA A 379 11.20 19.09 14.62
CA ALA A 379 10.18 19.44 13.64
C ALA A 379 8.99 18.45 13.67
N PHE A 380 9.26 17.15 13.83
CA PHE A 380 8.22 16.13 13.92
C PHE A 380 7.39 16.27 15.20
N LEU A 381 8.04 16.46 16.36
CA LEU A 381 7.33 16.63 17.64
C LEU A 381 6.50 17.91 17.65
N SER A 382 7.05 19.01 17.14
CA SER A 382 6.35 20.30 17.06
C SER A 382 5.11 20.21 16.17
N SER A 383 5.20 19.51 15.04
CA SER A 383 4.05 19.23 14.18
C SER A 383 3.00 18.36 14.87
N ALA A 384 3.41 17.32 15.61
CA ALA A 384 2.50 16.48 16.39
C ALA A 384 1.76 17.27 17.49
N LEU A 385 2.45 18.17 18.19
CA LEU A 385 1.84 19.03 19.21
C LEU A 385 0.80 19.99 18.60
N ARG A 386 1.14 20.63 17.48
CA ARG A 386 0.20 21.50 16.74
C ARG A 386 -1.04 20.74 16.27
N ALA A 387 -0.90 19.46 15.93
CA ALA A 387 -1.99 18.63 15.46
C ALA A 387 -3.10 18.37 16.50
N THR A 388 -2.86 18.72 17.76
CA THR A 388 -3.88 18.66 18.82
C THR A 388 -4.87 19.84 18.78
N ALA A 389 -4.55 20.93 18.07
CA ALA A 389 -5.38 22.13 18.09
C ALA A 389 -6.81 21.92 17.54
N PRO A 390 -7.05 21.17 16.44
CA PRO A 390 -8.42 20.92 15.96
C PRO A 390 -9.33 20.19 16.95
N TYR A 391 -8.78 19.42 17.90
CA TYR A 391 -9.55 18.71 18.94
C TYR A 391 -10.19 19.65 19.97
N LYS A 392 -9.72 20.90 20.04
CA LYS A 392 -10.21 21.91 20.99
C LYS A 392 -11.39 22.71 20.44
N LEU A 393 -11.69 22.59 19.15
CA LEU A 393 -12.70 23.37 18.46
C LEU A 393 -13.89 22.49 18.05
N PRO A 394 -15.14 22.98 18.16
CA PRO A 394 -16.31 22.31 17.62
C PRO A 394 -16.23 22.10 16.10
N SER A 395 -16.93 21.10 15.56
CA SER A 395 -17.06 20.84 14.11
C SER A 395 -17.42 22.10 13.30
N GLU A 396 -18.38 22.89 13.78
CA GLU A 396 -18.86 24.13 13.13
C GLU A 396 -17.78 25.23 13.05
N GLN A 397 -16.79 25.19 13.93
CA GLN A 397 -15.71 26.18 14.01
C GLN A 397 -14.42 25.68 13.32
N ARG A 398 -14.57 24.77 12.35
CA ARG A 398 -13.46 24.05 11.68
C ARG A 398 -12.58 23.28 12.67
N GLY A 399 -13.20 22.65 13.66
CA GLY A 399 -12.56 21.68 14.53
C GLY A 399 -13.02 20.26 14.25
N VAL A 400 -12.74 19.36 15.19
CA VAL A 400 -13.18 17.95 15.14
C VAL A 400 -13.91 17.52 16.40
N LYS A 401 -14.23 18.44 17.32
CA LYS A 401 -14.94 18.12 18.56
C LYS A 401 -16.46 18.13 18.35
N ALA A 402 -17.10 17.06 18.79
CA ALA A 402 -18.54 17.00 19.05
C ALA A 402 -18.78 16.75 20.55
N VAL A 403 -20.02 16.91 20.99
CA VAL A 403 -20.43 16.62 22.37
C VAL A 403 -21.69 15.77 22.35
N PHE A 404 -21.57 14.51 22.73
CA PHE A 404 -22.71 13.61 22.82
C PHE A 404 -23.58 13.95 24.04
N MET A 405 -24.84 14.29 23.77
CA MET A 405 -25.87 14.63 24.76
C MET A 405 -25.39 15.65 25.81
N ASN A 406 -24.66 16.69 25.39
CA ASN A 406 -24.10 17.74 26.24
C ASN A 406 -23.19 17.25 27.38
N ARG A 407 -22.65 16.03 27.28
CA ARG A 407 -21.91 15.40 28.38
C ARG A 407 -20.57 14.82 27.98
N HIS A 408 -20.47 14.17 26.83
CA HIS A 408 -19.29 13.42 26.47
C HIS A 408 -18.62 14.05 25.25
N ASP A 409 -17.40 14.55 25.43
CA ASP A 409 -16.56 14.99 24.33
C ASP A 409 -16.29 13.81 23.38
N TRP A 410 -16.45 14.07 22.09
CA TRP A 410 -16.20 13.11 21.03
C TRP A 410 -15.34 13.76 19.94
N TYR A 411 -14.46 12.97 19.32
CA TYR A 411 -13.59 13.46 18.25
C TYR A 411 -13.99 12.81 16.93
N GLU A 412 -14.55 13.62 16.03
CA GLU A 412 -15.24 13.19 14.83
C GLU A 412 -14.29 12.73 13.72
N GLU A 413 -14.50 11.52 13.19
CA GLU A 413 -13.89 11.15 11.90
C GLU A 413 -14.41 12.06 10.78
N TYR A 414 -15.71 12.39 10.82
CA TYR A 414 -16.39 13.30 9.90
C TYR A 414 -17.09 14.39 10.72
N PRO A 415 -16.57 15.64 10.78
CA PRO A 415 -17.11 16.72 11.61
C PRO A 415 -18.41 17.30 11.01
N THR A 416 -19.44 16.46 10.95
CA THR A 416 -20.75 16.79 10.37
C THR A 416 -21.58 17.67 11.30
N SER A 417 -22.56 18.35 10.71
CA SER A 417 -23.70 18.91 11.44
C SER A 417 -24.91 17.99 11.19
N PRO A 418 -25.49 17.40 12.25
CA PRO A 418 -26.62 16.47 12.15
C PRO A 418 -27.93 17.15 11.80
#